data_AF-A0A1I5W975-F1
#
_entry.id   AF-A0A1I5W975-F1
#
_cell.length_a   1.000
_cell.length_b   1.000
_cell.length_c   1.000
_cell.angle_alpha   90.00
_cell.angle_beta   90.00
_cell.angle_gamma   90.00
#
_symmetry.space_group_name_H-M   'P 1'
#
loop_
_entity.id
_entity.type
_entity.pdbx_description
1 polymer ?
#
loop_
_entity_poly.entity_id
_entity_poly.type
_entity_poly.pdbx_seq_one_letter_code
_entity_poly.pdbx_strand_id
1 'polypeptide(L)'
;MAGDSIGELVTLDSRWFYPTAVANGFLCDLNEFAKQGIFDFTEPKWNQDFLKWCTFDGKIYGYAIGKTYPRSVLFWNKSLFEREGLPDLYELFFNGEWTWEKMLEIAKKATKDKDGDGKIDQWGLSGIDLGAAFVFSNNAQFVDVSDPYHPKFVLDSPNALEALQTWQDFVQKHKVVEVNPEGAPWDYPRQSFANGNVAMLYTQWWMVDDIKNSMKDEMVLCYSPKVPRLLTMCRSIQVLPSMLYRQRSKILNKWPYSRMK
;
A
#
# COMPACT_ATOMS: atom_id res chain seq x y z
N MET A 1 22.03 22.41 -6.12
CA MET A 1 23.10 21.97 -5.19
C MET A 1 23.41 20.50 -5.43
N ALA A 2 24.05 20.18 -6.55
CA ALA A 2 24.55 18.82 -6.81
C ALA A 2 26.00 18.77 -6.35
N GLY A 3 26.29 18.14 -5.20
CA GLY A 3 27.67 17.99 -4.70
C GLY A 3 27.80 17.79 -3.19
N ASP A 4 26.87 18.30 -2.39
CA ASP A 4 26.91 18.19 -0.93
C ASP A 4 26.07 17.00 -0.42
N SER A 5 26.56 16.37 0.66
CA SER A 5 25.82 15.31 1.37
C SER A 5 24.48 15.84 1.89
N ILE A 6 23.40 15.12 1.58
CA ILE A 6 22.04 15.44 2.06
C ILE A 6 21.78 14.95 3.51
N GLY A 7 22.69 14.14 4.06
CA GLY A 7 22.60 13.61 5.43
C GLY A 7 23.37 12.30 5.58
N GLU A 8 23.78 11.94 6.81
CA GLU A 8 24.49 10.68 7.07
C GLU A 8 23.55 9.47 7.06
N LEU A 9 22.33 9.63 7.55
CA LEU A 9 21.23 8.66 7.49
C LEU A 9 19.99 9.36 6.94
N VAL A 10 19.41 8.85 5.86
CA VAL A 10 18.24 9.43 5.21
C VAL A 10 17.13 8.41 5.05
N THR A 11 15.89 8.87 5.20
CA THR A 11 14.73 8.12 4.76
C THR A 11 14.39 8.51 3.32
N LEU A 12 14.22 7.52 2.46
CA LEU A 12 13.90 7.74 1.06
C LEU A 12 12.64 6.98 0.70
N ASP A 13 11.74 7.62 -0.03
CA ASP A 13 10.60 6.92 -0.60
C ASP A 13 11.08 5.92 -1.66
N SER A 14 10.47 4.73 -1.67
CA SER A 14 10.91 3.61 -2.51
C SER A 14 10.94 3.94 -4.00
N ARG A 15 10.14 4.91 -4.47
CA ARG A 15 10.11 5.37 -5.87
C ARG A 15 11.37 6.13 -6.28
N TRP A 16 12.10 6.69 -5.33
CA TRP A 16 13.35 7.42 -5.59
C TRP A 16 14.59 6.54 -5.45
N PHE A 17 14.45 5.37 -4.83
CA PHE A 17 15.54 4.44 -4.62
C PHE A 17 16.04 3.85 -5.95
N TYR A 18 15.15 3.16 -6.69
CA TYR A 18 15.48 2.51 -7.94
C TYR A 18 14.77 3.18 -9.14
N PRO A 19 15.46 3.46 -10.26
CA PRO A 19 16.89 3.35 -10.49
C PRO A 19 17.69 4.58 -10.01
N THR A 20 17.02 5.68 -9.66
CA THR A 20 17.63 7.01 -9.55
C THR A 20 18.74 7.11 -8.50
N ALA A 21 18.46 6.80 -7.24
CA ALA A 21 19.46 6.99 -6.17
C ALA A 21 20.64 6.03 -6.29
N VAL A 22 20.38 4.78 -6.70
CA VAL A 22 21.43 3.77 -6.92
C VAL A 22 22.29 4.12 -8.14
N ALA A 23 21.69 4.41 -9.29
CA ALA A 23 22.43 4.67 -10.54
C ALA A 23 23.26 5.96 -10.49
N ASN A 24 22.81 6.98 -9.75
CA ASN A 24 23.57 8.21 -9.55
C ASN A 24 24.65 8.11 -8.45
N GLY A 25 24.80 6.95 -7.81
CA GLY A 25 25.81 6.74 -6.77
C GLY A 25 25.56 7.54 -5.50
N PHE A 26 24.30 7.90 -5.21
CA PHE A 26 23.93 8.65 -4.01
C PHE A 26 23.97 7.80 -2.74
N LEU A 27 23.95 6.48 -2.85
CA LEU A 27 23.87 5.56 -1.71
C LEU A 27 25.19 4.82 -1.51
N CYS A 28 25.58 4.59 -0.26
CA CYS A 28 26.77 3.78 0.03
C CYS A 28 26.46 2.28 0.08
N ASP A 29 27.45 1.46 -0.24
CA ASP A 29 27.37 0.00 -0.09
C ASP A 29 27.41 -0.38 1.40
N LEU A 30 26.30 -0.91 1.90
CA LEU A 30 26.16 -1.29 3.29
C LEU A 30 26.90 -2.59 3.64
N ASN A 31 27.32 -3.38 2.64
CA ASN A 31 28.15 -4.56 2.89
C ASN A 31 29.48 -4.19 3.56
N GLU A 32 29.98 -2.97 3.36
CA GLU A 32 31.20 -2.49 4.03
C GLU A 32 31.03 -2.41 5.56
N PHE A 33 29.82 -2.13 6.05
CA PHE A 33 29.53 -2.18 7.48
C PHE A 33 29.38 -3.62 7.99
N ALA A 34 28.89 -4.52 7.14
CA ALA A 34 28.85 -5.94 7.47
C ALA A 34 30.25 -6.54 7.60
N LYS A 35 31.17 -6.21 6.68
CA LYS A 35 32.58 -6.61 6.75
C LYS A 35 33.30 -6.07 8.00
N GLN A 36 32.89 -4.90 8.50
CA GLN A 36 33.42 -4.31 9.73
C GLN A 36 32.80 -4.90 11.01
N GLY A 37 31.86 -5.85 10.89
CA GLY A 37 31.14 -6.42 12.04
C GLY A 37 30.16 -5.46 12.70
N ILE A 38 29.82 -4.36 12.02
CA ILE A 38 28.87 -3.35 12.52
C ILE A 38 27.44 -3.81 12.31
N PHE A 39 27.17 -4.44 11.15
CA PHE A 39 25.87 -5.04 10.84
C PHE A 39 26.01 -6.53 10.58
N ASP A 40 25.17 -7.34 11.21
CA ASP A 40 24.94 -8.72 10.80
C ASP A 40 23.55 -8.81 10.17
N PHE A 41 23.49 -8.73 8.84
CA PHE A 41 22.23 -8.78 8.07
C PHE A 41 21.48 -10.12 8.16
N THR A 42 22.09 -11.14 8.78
CA THR A 42 21.43 -12.42 9.05
C THR A 42 20.55 -12.37 10.32
N GLU A 43 20.71 -11.35 11.16
CA GLU A 43 19.91 -11.21 12.38
C GLU A 43 18.40 -11.09 12.08
N PRO A 44 17.52 -11.69 12.90
CA PRO A 44 16.07 -11.68 12.68
C PRO A 44 15.42 -10.29 12.67
N LYS A 45 16.10 -9.27 13.19
CA LYS A 45 15.60 -7.89 13.21
C LYS A 45 15.50 -7.28 11.81
N TRP A 46 16.29 -7.77 10.85
CA TRP A 46 16.33 -7.23 9.50
C TRP A 46 15.23 -7.80 8.63
N ASN A 47 14.56 -6.92 7.88
CA ASN A 47 13.57 -7.31 6.91
C ASN A 47 14.27 -7.88 5.66
N GLN A 48 14.24 -9.20 5.50
CA GLN A 48 14.93 -9.90 4.41
C GLN A 48 14.34 -9.57 3.02
N ASP A 49 13.03 -9.38 2.92
CA ASP A 49 12.39 -8.96 1.67
C ASP A 49 12.88 -7.56 1.25
N PHE A 50 13.00 -6.67 2.23
CA PHE A 50 13.51 -5.32 2.01
C PHE A 50 14.99 -5.31 1.65
N LEU A 51 15.82 -6.10 2.34
CA LEU A 51 17.24 -6.25 1.99
C LEU A 51 17.40 -6.77 0.56
N LYS A 52 16.60 -7.76 0.15
CA LYS A 52 16.58 -8.27 -1.23
C LYS A 52 16.19 -7.18 -2.22
N TRP A 53 15.16 -6.38 -1.92
CA TRP A 53 14.73 -5.26 -2.76
C TRP A 53 15.77 -4.14 -2.84
N CYS A 54 16.52 -3.91 -1.77
CA CYS A 54 17.61 -2.94 -1.72
C CYS A 54 18.97 -3.47 -2.21
N THR A 55 19.02 -4.71 -2.71
CA THR A 55 20.23 -5.31 -3.24
C THR A 55 20.31 -5.09 -4.75
N PHE A 56 21.38 -4.47 -5.21
CA PHE A 56 21.69 -4.30 -6.63
C PHE A 56 23.16 -4.60 -6.88
N ASP A 57 23.44 -5.46 -7.87
CA ASP A 57 24.80 -5.92 -8.20
C ASP A 57 25.58 -6.47 -6.98
N GLY A 58 24.88 -7.26 -6.15
CA GLY A 58 25.43 -7.85 -4.91
C GLY A 58 25.67 -6.85 -3.77
N LYS A 59 25.33 -5.57 -3.95
CA LYS A 59 25.51 -4.50 -2.96
C LYS A 59 24.19 -4.10 -2.33
N ILE A 60 24.18 -3.96 -1.01
CA ILE A 60 23.00 -3.56 -0.24
C ILE A 60 23.04 -2.04 -0.07
N TYR A 61 22.02 -1.32 -0.54
CA TYR A 61 21.99 0.15 -0.48
C TYR A 61 20.98 0.72 0.51
N GLY A 62 20.20 -0.14 1.15
CA GLY A 62 19.20 0.25 2.13
C GLY A 62 18.83 -0.92 3.02
N TYR A 63 18.31 -0.61 4.20
CA TYR A 63 17.85 -1.59 5.14
C TYR A 63 16.55 -1.16 5.78
N ALA A 64 15.89 -2.14 6.39
CA ALA A 64 14.79 -1.90 7.28
C ALA A 64 14.73 -2.97 8.37
N ILE A 65 14.10 -2.59 9.47
CA ILE A 65 13.89 -3.48 10.61
C ILE A 65 12.42 -3.88 10.72
N GLY A 66 12.18 -5.06 11.28
CA GLY A 66 10.84 -5.60 11.49
C GLY A 66 10.27 -6.33 10.28
N LYS A 67 8.94 -6.45 10.23
CA LYS A 67 8.24 -7.20 9.20
C LYS A 67 7.68 -6.28 8.12
N THR A 68 7.44 -6.86 6.96
CA THR A 68 6.69 -6.21 5.88
C THR A 68 5.21 -6.18 6.25
N TYR A 69 4.59 -5.00 6.17
CA TYR A 69 3.15 -4.82 6.40
C TYR A 69 2.47 -4.37 5.10
N PRO A 70 1.18 -4.70 4.90
CA PRO A 70 0.44 -4.21 3.74
C PRO A 70 0.36 -2.69 3.78
N ARG A 71 0.72 -2.02 2.68
CA ARG A 71 0.60 -0.57 2.57
C ARG A 71 -0.85 -0.13 2.57
N SER A 72 -1.70 -0.85 1.85
CA SER A 72 -3.12 -0.54 1.70
C SER A 72 -3.99 -1.77 1.97
N VAL A 73 -5.15 -1.52 2.57
CA VAL A 73 -6.12 -2.53 3.03
C VAL A 73 -7.53 -2.03 2.76
N LEU A 74 -8.50 -2.95 2.80
CA LEU A 74 -9.92 -2.60 2.72
C LEU A 74 -10.47 -2.45 4.14
N PHE A 75 -10.97 -1.27 4.47
CA PHE A 75 -11.79 -1.02 5.63
C PHE A 75 -13.25 -1.17 5.24
N TRP A 76 -14.08 -1.66 6.17
CA TRP A 76 -15.53 -1.68 5.99
C TRP A 76 -16.24 -1.13 7.23
N ASN A 77 -17.35 -0.46 7.00
CA ASN A 77 -18.18 0.09 8.06
C ASN A 77 -19.19 -0.98 8.49
N LYS A 78 -18.90 -1.68 9.59
CA LYS A 78 -19.71 -2.80 10.06
C LYS A 78 -21.10 -2.35 10.50
N SER A 79 -21.20 -1.19 11.16
CA SER A 79 -22.49 -0.60 11.54
C SER A 79 -23.36 -0.26 10.33
N LEU A 80 -22.76 0.24 9.23
CA LEU A 80 -23.47 0.44 7.97
C LEU A 80 -23.89 -0.89 7.35
N PHE A 81 -23.02 -1.90 7.36
CA PHE A 81 -23.37 -3.23 6.85
C PHE A 81 -24.57 -3.83 7.59
N GLU A 82 -24.58 -3.76 8.92
CA GLU A 82 -25.72 -4.22 9.75
C GLU A 82 -27.00 -3.43 9.45
N ARG A 83 -26.90 -2.10 9.38
CA ARG A 83 -28.04 -1.21 9.08
C ARG A 83 -28.67 -1.51 7.71
N GLU A 84 -27.85 -1.86 6.73
CA GLU A 84 -28.28 -2.11 5.34
C GLU A 84 -28.55 -3.59 5.05
N GLY A 85 -28.38 -4.49 6.04
CA GLY A 85 -28.54 -5.93 5.86
C GLY A 85 -27.55 -6.55 4.88
N LEU A 86 -26.32 -6.03 4.86
CA LEU A 86 -25.22 -6.52 4.01
C LEU A 86 -24.51 -7.71 4.67
N PRO A 87 -23.95 -8.64 3.87
CA PRO A 87 -23.30 -9.84 4.40
C PRO A 87 -21.97 -9.52 5.08
N ASP A 88 -21.58 -10.37 6.03
CA ASP A 88 -20.29 -10.29 6.69
C ASP A 88 -19.15 -10.68 5.71
N LEU A 89 -18.24 -9.74 5.44
CA LEU A 89 -17.06 -9.87 4.59
C LEU A 89 -16.02 -10.82 5.18
N TYR A 90 -15.93 -11.01 6.50
CA TYR A 90 -15.07 -12.05 7.06
C TYR A 90 -15.63 -13.42 6.76
N GLU A 91 -16.93 -13.63 6.90
CA GLU A 91 -17.56 -14.89 6.49
C GLU A 91 -17.30 -15.15 5.00
N LEU A 92 -17.54 -14.16 4.14
CA LEU A 92 -17.25 -14.28 2.70
C LEU A 92 -15.76 -14.56 2.45
N PHE A 93 -14.85 -13.92 3.18
CA PHE A 93 -13.41 -14.10 3.01
C PHE A 93 -12.95 -15.51 3.44
N PHE A 94 -13.38 -15.97 4.62
CA PHE A 94 -13.00 -17.28 5.16
C PHE A 94 -13.66 -18.43 4.39
N ASN A 95 -14.85 -18.21 3.81
CA ASN A 95 -15.51 -19.17 2.94
C ASN A 95 -14.98 -19.14 1.49
N GLY A 96 -14.10 -18.20 1.15
CA GLY A 96 -13.53 -18.08 -0.19
C GLY A 96 -14.49 -17.50 -1.24
N GLU A 97 -15.56 -16.84 -0.80
CA GLU A 97 -16.60 -16.23 -1.63
C GLU A 97 -16.35 -14.72 -1.88
N TRP A 98 -15.27 -14.17 -1.31
CA TRP A 98 -14.91 -12.76 -1.45
C TRP A 98 -14.24 -12.46 -2.80
N THR A 99 -15.06 -12.25 -3.84
CA THR A 99 -14.66 -11.92 -5.22
C THR A 99 -15.04 -10.50 -5.64
N TRP A 100 -14.57 -10.05 -6.81
CA TRP A 100 -14.98 -8.76 -7.38
C TRP A 100 -16.48 -8.69 -7.67
N GLU A 101 -17.09 -9.78 -8.12
CA GLU A 101 -18.53 -9.85 -8.36
C GLU A 101 -19.31 -9.66 -7.06
N LYS A 102 -18.85 -10.31 -5.97
CA LYS A 102 -19.45 -10.15 -4.65
C LYS A 102 -19.26 -8.74 -4.11
N MET A 103 -18.06 -8.16 -4.28
CA MET A 103 -17.80 -6.76 -3.93
C MET A 103 -18.73 -5.82 -4.70
N LEU A 104 -18.93 -6.04 -6.00
CA LEU A 104 -19.82 -5.22 -6.82
C LEU A 104 -21.29 -5.34 -6.37
N GLU A 105 -21.74 -6.55 -6.05
CA GLU A 105 -23.08 -6.80 -5.53
C GLU A 105 -23.33 -6.01 -4.24
N ILE A 106 -22.40 -6.09 -3.29
CA ILE A 106 -22.46 -5.36 -2.02
C ILE A 106 -22.39 -3.86 -2.27
N ALA A 107 -21.46 -3.40 -3.10
CA ALA A 107 -21.28 -1.97 -3.40
C ALA A 107 -22.54 -1.38 -4.05
N LYS A 108 -23.21 -2.10 -4.95
CA LYS A 108 -24.50 -1.68 -5.53
C LYS A 108 -25.60 -1.56 -4.49
N LYS A 109 -25.70 -2.53 -3.56
CA LYS A 109 -26.71 -2.48 -2.49
C LYS A 109 -26.44 -1.34 -1.51
N ALA A 110 -25.18 -1.03 -1.23
CA ALA A 110 -24.79 0.04 -0.33
C ALA A 110 -24.93 1.44 -0.96
N THR A 111 -24.84 1.56 -2.29
CA THR A 111 -24.89 2.85 -2.99
C THR A 111 -26.35 3.33 -3.10
N LYS A 112 -26.69 4.40 -2.38
CA LYS A 112 -28.07 4.90 -2.27
C LYS A 112 -28.13 6.41 -2.19
N ASP A 113 -29.13 6.95 -2.87
CA ASP A 113 -29.76 8.24 -2.58
C ASP A 113 -30.74 8.02 -1.42
N LYS A 114 -30.51 8.65 -0.27
CA LYS A 114 -31.30 8.43 0.94
C LYS A 114 -32.43 9.42 1.09
N ASP A 115 -32.27 10.63 0.56
CA ASP A 115 -33.25 11.72 0.70
C ASP A 115 -34.10 11.95 -0.55
N GLY A 116 -33.78 11.27 -1.65
CA GLY A 116 -34.51 11.32 -2.91
C GLY A 116 -34.22 12.58 -3.73
N ASP A 117 -33.15 13.33 -3.45
CA ASP A 117 -32.80 14.55 -4.19
C ASP A 117 -32.14 14.28 -5.55
N GLY A 118 -31.92 13.02 -5.89
CA GLY A 118 -31.26 12.58 -7.11
C GLY A 118 -29.73 12.53 -7.01
N LYS A 119 -29.14 12.79 -5.84
CA LYS A 119 -27.72 12.63 -5.54
C LYS A 119 -27.52 11.48 -4.57
N ILE A 120 -26.35 10.85 -4.69
CA ILE A 120 -26.01 9.70 -3.86
C ILE A 120 -25.39 10.21 -2.55
N ASP A 121 -26.04 9.88 -1.42
CA ASP A 121 -25.57 10.20 -0.07
C ASP A 121 -24.71 9.11 0.55
N GLN A 122 -24.94 7.86 0.13
CA GLN A 122 -24.22 6.70 0.62
C GLN A 122 -23.61 5.93 -0.54
N TRP A 123 -22.33 5.57 -0.41
CA TRP A 123 -21.54 4.92 -1.45
C TRP A 123 -21.08 3.54 -1.03
N GLY A 124 -21.03 2.63 -2.00
CA GLY A 124 -20.55 1.27 -1.77
C GLY A 124 -19.04 1.18 -1.59
N LEU A 125 -18.28 1.97 -2.34
CA LEU A 125 -16.83 1.95 -2.34
C LEU A 125 -16.28 3.37 -2.43
N SER A 126 -15.20 3.65 -1.71
CA SER A 126 -14.38 4.86 -1.87
C SER A 126 -12.94 4.49 -1.57
N GLY A 127 -11.97 5.32 -1.97
CA GLY A 127 -10.59 5.03 -1.62
C GLY A 127 -9.53 5.71 -2.47
N ILE A 128 -8.30 5.58 -2.00
CA ILE A 128 -7.10 5.97 -2.71
C ILE A 128 -6.41 4.73 -3.28
N ASP A 129 -5.73 4.86 -4.41
CA ASP A 129 -4.96 3.77 -5.03
C ASP A 129 -5.78 2.52 -5.43
N LEU A 130 -7.10 2.60 -5.45
CA LEU A 130 -7.95 1.44 -5.76
C LEU A 130 -7.66 0.85 -7.16
N GLY A 131 -7.36 1.66 -8.18
CA GLY A 131 -6.96 1.13 -9.50
C GLY A 131 -5.73 0.22 -9.43
N ALA A 132 -4.75 0.56 -8.58
CA ALA A 132 -3.62 -0.30 -8.29
C ALA A 132 -4.04 -1.57 -7.52
N ALA A 133 -5.02 -1.47 -6.62
CA ALA A 133 -5.59 -2.61 -5.90
C ALA A 133 -6.19 -3.65 -6.86
N PHE A 134 -6.94 -3.21 -7.88
CA PHE A 134 -7.48 -4.10 -8.92
C PHE A 134 -6.35 -4.76 -9.71
N VAL A 135 -5.35 -4.00 -10.16
CA VAL A 135 -4.19 -4.55 -10.89
C VAL A 135 -3.46 -5.60 -10.08
N PHE A 136 -3.13 -5.31 -8.82
CA PHE A 136 -2.39 -6.26 -7.97
C PHE A 136 -3.23 -7.49 -7.60
N SER A 137 -4.53 -7.33 -7.36
CA SER A 137 -5.42 -8.47 -7.03
C SER A 137 -5.63 -9.40 -8.22
N ASN A 138 -5.41 -8.95 -9.46
CA ASN A 138 -5.43 -9.81 -10.65
C ASN A 138 -4.06 -10.37 -11.05
N ASN A 139 -3.11 -10.43 -10.11
CA ASN A 139 -1.74 -10.91 -10.37
C ASN A 139 -1.05 -10.15 -11.53
N ALA A 140 -1.31 -8.85 -11.64
CA ALA A 140 -0.65 -7.96 -12.58
C ALA A 140 0.22 -6.94 -11.84
N GLN A 141 1.07 -6.25 -12.59
CA GLN A 141 2.01 -5.25 -12.05
C GLN A 141 2.16 -4.10 -13.04
N PHE A 142 2.63 -2.95 -12.56
CA PHE A 142 2.90 -1.78 -13.41
C PHE A 142 4.19 -1.96 -14.23
N VAL A 143 5.22 -2.49 -13.56
CA VAL A 143 6.57 -2.64 -14.10
C VAL A 143 7.07 -4.03 -13.71
N ASP A 144 7.64 -4.75 -14.67
CA ASP A 144 8.43 -5.95 -14.43
C ASP A 144 9.89 -5.54 -14.19
N VAL A 145 10.38 -5.85 -12.99
CA VAL A 145 11.75 -5.57 -12.52
C VAL A 145 12.54 -6.85 -12.29
N SER A 146 12.12 -7.97 -12.89
CA SER A 146 12.84 -9.25 -12.81
C SER A 146 14.24 -9.15 -13.42
N ASP A 147 14.40 -8.34 -14.47
CA ASP A 147 15.69 -7.82 -14.91
C ASP A 147 15.86 -6.38 -14.37
N PRO A 148 16.71 -6.15 -13.36
CA PRO A 148 16.89 -4.81 -12.83
C PRO A 148 17.51 -3.88 -13.88
N TYR A 149 18.36 -4.38 -14.78
CA TYR A 149 18.99 -3.56 -15.81
C TYR A 149 18.05 -3.16 -16.94
N HIS A 150 16.96 -3.92 -17.16
CA HIS A 150 15.99 -3.67 -18.22
C HIS A 150 14.55 -3.76 -17.70
N PRO A 151 14.11 -2.80 -16.85
CA PRO A 151 12.75 -2.78 -16.36
C PRO A 151 11.77 -2.58 -17.51
N LYS A 152 10.68 -3.35 -17.52
CA LYS A 152 9.66 -3.29 -18.59
C LYS A 152 8.36 -2.77 -18.04
N PHE A 153 7.73 -1.84 -18.74
CA PHE A 153 6.34 -1.49 -18.47
C PHE A 153 5.44 -2.64 -18.93
N VAL A 154 4.54 -3.12 -18.06
CA VAL A 154 3.73 -4.34 -18.30
C VAL A 154 2.24 -4.17 -17.96
N LEU A 155 1.78 -2.92 -17.93
CA LEU A 155 0.36 -2.58 -17.69
C LEU A 155 -0.54 -2.87 -18.91
N ASP A 156 0.05 -3.28 -20.03
CA ASP A 156 -0.61 -3.79 -21.22
C ASP A 156 -0.84 -5.32 -21.19
N SER A 157 -0.43 -6.00 -20.12
CA SER A 157 -0.70 -7.42 -19.95
C SER A 157 -2.21 -7.71 -19.85
N PRO A 158 -2.69 -8.88 -20.31
CA PRO A 158 -4.13 -9.21 -20.29
C PRO A 158 -4.78 -9.03 -18.90
N ASN A 159 -4.07 -9.45 -17.84
CA ASN A 159 -4.56 -9.32 -16.47
C ASN A 159 -4.64 -7.85 -16.02
N ALA A 160 -3.67 -7.01 -16.42
CA ALA A 160 -3.69 -5.58 -16.09
C ALA A 160 -4.84 -4.87 -16.80
N LEU A 161 -5.05 -5.17 -18.08
CA LEU A 161 -6.14 -4.58 -18.87
C LEU A 161 -7.51 -4.99 -18.33
N GLU A 162 -7.70 -6.27 -17.98
CA GLU A 162 -8.92 -6.76 -17.33
C GLU A 162 -9.17 -6.01 -16.02
N ALA A 163 -8.15 -5.92 -15.16
CA ALA A 163 -8.27 -5.24 -13.87
C ALA A 163 -8.63 -3.75 -14.00
N LEU A 164 -7.96 -3.04 -14.92
CA LEU A 164 -8.24 -1.64 -15.19
C LEU A 164 -9.63 -1.44 -15.79
N GLN A 165 -10.07 -2.34 -16.66
CA GLN A 165 -11.42 -2.30 -17.21
C GLN A 165 -12.47 -2.55 -16.12
N THR A 166 -12.29 -3.55 -15.26
CA THR A 166 -13.20 -3.81 -14.12
C THR A 166 -13.27 -2.63 -13.17
N TRP A 167 -12.12 -2.04 -12.84
CA TRP A 167 -12.03 -0.80 -12.07
C TRP A 167 -12.86 0.33 -12.72
N GLN A 168 -12.70 0.55 -14.02
CA GLN A 168 -13.48 1.57 -14.74
C GLN A 168 -14.97 1.25 -14.78
N ASP A 169 -15.35 -0.03 -14.91
CA ASP A 169 -16.74 -0.46 -14.87
C ASP A 169 -17.39 -0.16 -13.50
N PHE A 170 -16.66 -0.33 -12.40
CA PHE A 170 -17.15 0.04 -11.06
C PHE A 170 -17.46 1.55 -10.96
N VAL A 171 -16.55 2.39 -11.47
CA VAL A 171 -16.67 3.85 -11.40
C VAL A 171 -17.72 4.37 -12.38
N GLN A 172 -17.59 4.03 -13.66
CA GLN A 172 -18.33 4.70 -14.74
C GLN A 172 -19.65 4.02 -15.09
N LYS A 173 -19.66 2.68 -15.12
CA LYS A 173 -20.83 1.90 -15.55
C LYS A 173 -21.76 1.58 -14.39
N HIS A 174 -21.21 1.16 -13.27
CA HIS A 174 -21.98 0.79 -12.08
C HIS A 174 -22.16 1.95 -11.10
N LYS A 175 -21.30 2.98 -11.17
CA LYS A 175 -21.40 4.19 -10.35
C LYS A 175 -21.50 3.88 -8.85
N VAL A 176 -20.72 2.90 -8.39
CA VAL A 176 -20.68 2.48 -6.98
C VAL A 176 -19.48 3.02 -6.22
N VAL A 177 -18.59 3.73 -6.92
CA VAL A 177 -17.38 4.33 -6.35
C VAL A 177 -17.61 5.82 -6.19
N GLU A 178 -17.43 6.32 -4.96
CA GLU A 178 -17.41 7.75 -4.70
C GLU A 178 -16.20 8.38 -5.40
N VAL A 179 -16.47 9.33 -6.30
CA VAL A 179 -15.43 10.12 -6.96
C VAL A 179 -15.22 11.39 -6.14
N ASN A 180 -13.96 11.69 -5.82
CA ASN A 180 -13.62 12.89 -5.07
C ASN A 180 -14.15 14.16 -5.79
N PRO A 181 -14.84 15.07 -5.08
CA PRO A 181 -15.22 16.36 -5.62
C PRO A 181 -14.01 17.16 -6.12
N GLU A 182 -14.25 18.06 -7.07
CA GLU A 182 -13.21 18.97 -7.54
C GLU A 182 -12.68 19.83 -6.37
N GLY A 183 -11.35 19.89 -6.23
CA GLY A 183 -10.69 20.62 -5.14
C GLY A 183 -10.70 19.91 -3.79
N ALA A 184 -11.27 18.71 -3.68
CA ALA A 184 -11.25 17.93 -2.44
C ALA A 184 -9.81 17.56 -2.02
N PRO A 185 -9.52 17.52 -0.72
CA PRO A 185 -8.22 17.09 -0.23
C PRO A 185 -7.96 15.62 -0.60
N TRP A 186 -6.68 15.25 -0.65
CA TRP A 186 -6.25 13.90 -1.02
C TRP A 186 -6.79 12.80 -0.09
N ASP A 187 -7.11 13.13 1.16
CA ASP A 187 -7.68 12.23 2.16
C ASP A 187 -9.23 12.28 2.24
N TYR A 188 -9.90 12.93 1.28
CA TYR A 188 -11.36 13.02 1.24
C TYR A 188 -12.09 11.66 1.41
N PRO A 189 -11.67 10.56 0.74
CA PRO A 189 -12.29 9.25 0.95
C PRO A 189 -12.31 8.79 2.41
N ARG A 190 -11.24 9.08 3.15
CA ARG A 190 -11.14 8.76 4.57
C ARG A 190 -12.16 9.56 5.39
N GLN A 191 -12.33 10.84 5.08
CA GLN A 191 -13.32 11.70 5.73
C GLN A 191 -14.75 11.21 5.45
N SER A 192 -15.06 10.90 4.20
CA SER A 192 -16.39 10.38 3.80
C SER A 192 -16.72 9.06 4.50
N PHE A 193 -15.75 8.15 4.60
CA PHE A 193 -15.90 6.91 5.35
C PHE A 193 -16.09 7.13 6.86
N ALA A 194 -15.29 8.01 7.48
CA ALA A 194 -15.42 8.33 8.90
C ALA A 194 -16.77 8.99 9.24
N ASN A 195 -17.37 9.71 8.29
CA ASN A 195 -18.71 10.29 8.40
C ASN A 195 -19.84 9.23 8.27
N GLY A 196 -19.51 7.98 7.94
CA GLY A 196 -20.48 6.90 7.78
C GLY A 196 -21.17 6.88 6.42
N ASN A 197 -20.63 7.59 5.42
CA ASN A 197 -21.22 7.68 4.07
C ASN A 197 -20.74 6.57 3.14
N VAL A 198 -19.64 5.88 3.48
CA VAL A 198 -19.03 4.86 2.62
C VAL A 198 -19.06 3.50 3.31
N ALA A 199 -19.52 2.47 2.60
CA ALA A 199 -19.57 1.10 3.11
C ALA A 199 -18.18 0.44 3.16
N MET A 200 -17.40 0.58 2.08
CA MET A 200 -16.05 0.02 1.97
C MET A 200 -15.06 1.10 1.56
N LEU A 201 -13.97 1.25 2.32
CA LEU A 201 -12.89 2.19 2.03
C LEU A 201 -11.59 1.43 1.76
N TYR A 202 -11.01 1.58 0.58
CA TYR A 202 -9.64 1.11 0.34
C TYR A 202 -8.65 2.26 0.57
N THR A 203 -7.80 2.13 1.58
CA THR A 203 -6.79 3.16 1.88
C THR A 203 -5.57 2.57 2.56
N GLN A 204 -4.61 3.43 2.87
CA GLN A 204 -3.35 3.05 3.46
C GLN A 204 -3.50 2.71 4.95
N TRP A 205 -2.80 1.66 5.39
CA TRP A 205 -2.92 1.09 6.74
C TRP A 205 -2.68 2.12 7.86
N TRP A 206 -1.74 3.03 7.66
CA TRP A 206 -1.36 4.02 8.67
C TRP A 206 -2.49 5.00 9.04
N MET A 207 -3.55 5.11 8.20
CA MET A 207 -4.72 5.92 8.50
C MET A 207 -5.66 5.29 9.54
N VAL A 208 -5.40 4.06 9.98
CA VAL A 208 -6.30 3.33 10.90
C VAL A 208 -6.59 4.12 12.17
N ASP A 209 -5.59 4.76 12.78
CA ASP A 209 -5.77 5.49 14.04
C ASP A 209 -6.64 6.74 13.84
N ASP A 210 -6.41 7.48 12.75
CA ASP A 210 -7.20 8.66 12.42
C ASP A 210 -8.66 8.28 12.11
N ILE A 211 -8.89 7.18 11.39
CA ILE A 211 -10.24 6.68 11.13
C ILE A 211 -10.91 6.27 12.45
N LYS A 212 -10.24 5.48 13.31
CA LYS A 212 -10.80 5.06 14.61
C LYS A 212 -11.19 6.25 15.49
N ASN A 213 -10.38 7.31 15.49
CA ASN A 213 -10.60 8.46 16.34
C ASN A 213 -11.68 9.41 15.80
N SER A 214 -11.93 9.42 14.49
CA SER A 214 -12.90 10.32 13.85
C SER A 214 -14.25 9.67 13.54
N MET A 215 -14.31 8.34 13.50
CA MET A 215 -15.50 7.58 13.17
C MET A 215 -16.27 7.16 14.43
N LYS A 216 -17.60 7.30 14.39
CA LYS A 216 -18.49 6.81 15.47
C LYS A 216 -18.90 5.35 15.30
N ASP A 217 -19.03 4.93 14.04
CA ASP A 217 -19.44 3.59 13.66
C ASP A 217 -18.32 2.56 13.92
N GLU A 218 -18.70 1.30 14.14
CA GLU A 218 -17.73 0.21 14.24
C GLU A 218 -17.12 -0.05 12.85
N MET A 219 -15.80 0.01 12.76
CA MET A 219 -15.07 -0.38 11.55
C MET A 219 -14.18 -1.59 11.79
N VAL A 220 -13.98 -2.37 10.74
CA VAL A 220 -13.02 -3.48 10.73
C VAL A 220 -12.20 -3.51 9.45
N LEU A 221 -11.20 -4.38 9.43
CA LEU A 221 -10.21 -4.49 8.38
C LEU A 221 -10.38 -5.81 7.63
N CYS A 222 -10.64 -5.77 6.34
CA CYS A 222 -10.65 -6.94 5.48
C CYS A 222 -9.53 -6.85 4.43
N TYR A 223 -9.07 -8.00 3.96
CA TYR A 223 -8.20 -8.05 2.80
C TYR A 223 -9.02 -7.75 1.52
N SER A 224 -8.35 -7.23 0.49
CA SER A 224 -8.95 -7.05 -0.83
C SER A 224 -9.50 -8.39 -1.35
N PRO A 225 -10.59 -8.35 -2.16
CA PRO A 225 -11.18 -9.54 -2.74
C PRO A 225 -10.16 -10.34 -3.53
N LYS A 226 -10.25 -11.66 -3.40
CA LYS A 226 -9.42 -12.58 -4.16
C LYS A 226 -9.98 -12.67 -5.57
N VAL A 227 -9.09 -12.55 -6.54
CA VAL A 227 -9.30 -13.11 -7.88
C VAL A 227 -8.78 -14.55 -7.81
N PRO A 228 -9.35 -15.55 -8.51
CA PRO A 228 -9.02 -16.98 -8.32
C PRO A 228 -7.55 -17.40 -8.47
N ARG A 229 -6.64 -16.47 -8.81
CA ARG A 229 -5.24 -16.72 -9.14
C ARG A 229 -4.22 -16.11 -8.17
N LEU A 230 -4.63 -15.51 -7.04
CA LEU A 230 -3.67 -14.82 -6.16
C LEU A 230 -3.13 -15.69 -5.02
N LEU A 231 -1.80 -15.92 -5.01
CA LEU A 231 -1.08 -16.57 -3.90
C LEU A 231 -0.44 -15.58 -2.91
N THR A 232 -0.33 -14.28 -3.22
CA THR A 232 0.27 -13.30 -2.29
C THR A 232 -0.19 -11.88 -2.60
N MET A 233 -0.93 -11.26 -1.66
CA MET A 233 -1.59 -9.95 -1.83
C MET A 233 -0.71 -8.74 -1.52
N CYS A 234 0.55 -8.95 -1.13
CA CYS A 234 1.38 -7.90 -0.55
C CYS A 234 2.49 -7.48 -1.52
N ARG A 235 2.20 -6.52 -2.42
CA ARG A 235 3.25 -5.85 -3.21
C ARG A 235 3.19 -4.32 -3.16
N SER A 236 2.15 -3.72 -2.59
CA SER A 236 2.24 -2.35 -2.09
C SER A 236 2.88 -2.43 -0.70
N ILE A 237 4.20 -2.34 -0.68
CA ILE A 237 5.01 -2.43 0.52
C ILE A 237 5.50 -1.01 0.82
N GLN A 238 5.23 -0.53 2.03
CA GLN A 238 5.91 0.65 2.53
C GLN A 238 6.73 0.23 3.72
N VAL A 239 8.02 0.45 3.58
CA VAL A 239 9.00 0.31 4.63
C VAL A 239 9.76 1.62 4.60
N LEU A 240 9.84 2.32 5.72
CA LEU A 240 10.64 3.54 5.84
C LEU A 240 12.11 3.10 5.81
N PRO A 241 12.82 3.25 4.68
CA PRO A 241 14.21 2.83 4.62
C PRO A 241 15.01 3.81 5.45
N SER A 242 15.98 3.35 6.21
CA SER A 242 17.02 4.24 6.69
C SER A 242 18.29 3.89 5.93
N MET A 243 18.87 4.85 5.22
CA MET A 243 19.96 4.63 4.28
C MET A 243 21.13 5.53 4.61
N LEU A 244 22.35 4.98 4.52
CA LEU A 244 23.56 5.74 4.81
C LEU A 244 24.13 6.37 3.54
N TYR A 245 24.56 7.63 3.63
CA TYR A 245 25.18 8.37 2.52
C TYR A 245 26.71 8.30 2.59
N ARG A 246 27.38 8.47 1.44
CA ARG A 246 28.83 8.34 1.34
C ARG A 246 29.56 9.66 1.66
N GLN A 247 29.90 9.88 2.93
CA GLN A 247 31.17 10.52 3.34
C GLN A 247 31.47 10.22 4.81
N ARG A 248 32.69 9.75 5.11
CA ARG A 248 33.30 9.49 6.44
C ARG A 248 32.33 9.60 7.64
N SER A 249 31.46 8.60 7.82
CA SER A 249 30.57 8.54 9.00
C SER A 249 31.42 8.48 10.27
N LYS A 250 31.38 9.56 11.05
CA LYS A 250 32.04 9.66 12.37
C LYS A 250 31.13 9.19 13.50
N ILE A 251 29.85 8.91 13.21
CA ILE A 251 28.82 8.60 14.21
C ILE A 251 28.95 7.17 14.76
N LEU A 252 29.42 6.20 13.96
CA LEU A 252 29.49 4.80 14.41
C LEU A 252 30.52 4.57 15.53
N ASN A 253 31.52 5.45 15.68
CA ASN A 253 32.44 5.42 16.81
C ASN A 253 31.83 5.94 18.13
N LYS A 254 30.58 6.43 18.13
CA LYS A 254 29.90 7.01 19.30
C LYS A 254 28.62 6.27 19.72
N TRP A 255 28.23 5.18 19.06
CA TRP A 255 27.00 4.48 19.40
C TRP A 255 27.17 3.63 20.68
N PRO A 256 26.51 3.95 21.81
CA PRO A 256 26.60 3.12 22.99
C PRO A 256 25.74 1.88 22.78
N TYR A 257 26.40 0.72 22.66
CA TYR A 257 25.82 -0.62 22.53
C TYR A 257 24.87 -1.05 23.68
N SER A 258 24.58 -0.18 24.67
CA SER A 258 23.99 -0.56 25.95
C SER A 258 22.48 -0.31 26.11
N ARG A 259 21.74 0.13 25.08
CA ARG A 259 20.30 0.46 25.22
C ARG A 259 19.31 -0.37 24.40
N MET A 260 19.71 -1.53 23.88
CA MET A 260 18.77 -2.50 23.31
C MET A 260 19.09 -3.89 23.86
N LYS A 261 18.55 -4.18 25.04
CA LYS A 261 18.25 -5.52 25.54
C LYS A 261 16.75 -5.61 25.69
#